data_AF-A0A962AVN2-F1
#
_entry.id   AF-A0A962AVN2-F1
#
_cell.length_a   1.000
_cell.length_b   1.000
_cell.length_c   1.000
_cell.angle_alpha   90.00
_cell.angle_beta   90.00
_cell.angle_gamma   90.00
#
_symmetry.space_group_name_H-M   'P 1'
#
loop_
_entity.id
_entity.type
_entity.pdbx_description
1 polymer ?
#
loop_
_entity_poly.entity_id
_entity_poly.type
_entity_poly.pdbx_seq_one_letter_code
_entity_poly.pdbx_strand_id
1 'polypeptide(L)'
;MTGASRVSEAELHAFVDGQLGDERALAVAVWLAEHPRDGVRVDGWRAQNDAIQRAFPPPARERVTLAFRAGESDAPLTLPPTPAIEDFRARRRRRRTLSMAAT
;
A
#
# COMPACT_ATOMS: atom_id res chain seq x y z
N MET A 1 -21.00 -5.90 -7.03
CA MET A 1 -22.45 -5.63 -7.22
C MET A 1 -22.59 -4.28 -7.91
N THR A 2 -22.49 -4.27 -9.24
CA THR A 2 -22.72 -3.13 -10.11
C THR A 2 -24.23 -2.92 -10.24
N GLY A 3 -24.80 -2.12 -9.35
CA GLY A 3 -26.17 -1.63 -9.48
C GLY A 3 -26.17 -0.40 -10.37
N ALA A 4 -26.53 -0.56 -11.64
CA ALA A 4 -26.68 0.55 -12.60
C ALA A 4 -27.78 1.57 -12.24
N SER A 5 -28.42 1.43 -11.07
CA SER A 5 -29.61 2.21 -10.67
C SER A 5 -29.37 3.21 -9.53
N ARG A 6 -28.23 3.19 -8.83
CA ARG A 6 -27.92 4.19 -7.79
C ARG A 6 -26.43 4.28 -7.54
N VAL A 7 -25.88 5.48 -7.49
CA VAL A 7 -24.50 5.70 -7.04
C VAL A 7 -24.46 5.52 -5.53
N SER A 8 -23.53 4.68 -5.07
CA SER A 8 -23.31 4.44 -3.64
C SER A 8 -22.33 5.44 -3.04
N GLU A 9 -22.37 5.62 -1.72
CA GLU A 9 -21.42 6.48 -1.01
C GLU A 9 -19.96 6.06 -1.22
N ALA A 10 -19.69 4.75 -1.25
CA ALA A 10 -18.36 4.22 -1.55
C ALA A 10 -17.86 4.67 -2.94
N GLU A 11 -18.75 4.80 -3.91
CA GLU A 11 -18.41 5.28 -5.25
C GLU A 11 -18.20 6.80 -5.28
N LEU A 12 -18.88 7.56 -4.43
CA LEU A 12 -18.61 8.99 -4.27
C LEU A 12 -17.23 9.22 -3.66
N HIS A 13 -16.84 8.43 -2.65
CA HIS A 13 -15.47 8.44 -2.12
C HIS A 13 -14.46 8.02 -3.19
N ALA A 14 -14.70 6.93 -3.89
CA ALA A 14 -13.82 6.48 -4.97
C ALA A 14 -13.70 7.53 -6.10
N PHE A 15 -14.77 8.28 -6.39
CA PHE A 15 -14.75 9.40 -7.33
C PHE A 15 -13.88 10.56 -6.83
N VAL A 16 -13.97 10.91 -5.55
CA VAL A 16 -13.11 11.93 -4.92
C VAL A 16 -11.64 11.52 -4.94
N ASP A 17 -11.36 10.24 -4.72
CA ASP A 17 -10.00 9.68 -4.66
C ASP A 17 -9.43 9.29 -6.04
N GLY A 18 -10.18 9.48 -7.12
CA GLY A 18 -9.76 9.14 -8.49
C GLY A 18 -9.59 7.62 -8.73
N GLN A 19 -10.29 6.78 -7.96
CA GLN A 19 -10.18 5.31 -7.99
C GLN A 19 -11.24 4.64 -8.88
N LEU A 20 -12.05 5.42 -9.61
CA LEU A 20 -13.01 4.90 -10.57
C LEU A 20 -12.42 4.86 -11.99
N GLY A 21 -12.79 3.86 -12.77
CA GLY A 21 -12.58 3.89 -14.23
C GLY A 21 -13.46 4.94 -14.91
N ASP A 22 -13.04 5.41 -16.08
CA ASP A 22 -13.63 6.56 -16.79
C ASP A 22 -15.15 6.46 -16.98
N GLU A 23 -15.66 5.31 -17.41
CA GLU A 23 -17.09 5.08 -17.62
C GLU A 23 -17.89 5.26 -16.32
N ARG A 24 -17.36 4.75 -15.20
CA ARG A 24 -18.03 4.86 -13.90
C ARG A 24 -17.91 6.27 -13.33
N ALA A 25 -16.76 6.93 -13.51
CA ALA A 25 -16.59 8.33 -13.14
C ALA A 25 -17.59 9.24 -13.87
N LEU A 26 -17.86 8.98 -15.15
CA LEU A 26 -18.87 9.71 -15.92
C LEU A 26 -20.28 9.48 -15.36
N ALA A 27 -20.64 8.23 -15.04
CA ALA A 27 -21.93 7.92 -14.43
C ALA A 27 -22.12 8.64 -13.08
N VAL A 28 -21.06 8.72 -12.26
CA VAL A 28 -21.08 9.46 -11.00
C VAL A 28 -21.21 10.97 -11.24
N ALA A 29 -20.52 11.52 -12.25
CA ALA A 29 -20.64 12.94 -12.58
C ALA A 29 -22.07 13.31 -13.02
N VAL A 30 -22.73 12.46 -13.82
CA VAL A 30 -24.14 12.63 -14.20
C VAL A 30 -25.05 12.57 -12.96
N TRP A 31 -24.83 11.59 -12.07
CA TRP A 31 -25.57 11.49 -10.82
C TRP A 31 -25.46 12.76 -9.96
N LEU A 32 -24.25 13.31 -9.81
CA LEU A 32 -23.99 14.51 -9.02
C LEU A 32 -24.68 15.76 -9.58
N ALA A 33 -24.87 15.84 -10.90
CA ALA A 33 -25.63 16.94 -11.52
C ALA A 33 -27.12 16.90 -11.13
N GLU A 34 -27.68 15.71 -10.94
CA GLU A 34 -29.07 15.50 -10.54
C GLU A 34 -29.25 15.49 -9.00
N HIS A 35 -28.17 15.31 -8.24
CA HIS A 35 -28.18 15.12 -6.79
C HIS A 35 -27.27 16.14 -6.08
N PRO A 36 -27.70 17.42 -5.96
CA PRO A 36 -26.86 18.49 -5.40
C PRO A 36 -26.45 18.27 -3.94
N ARG A 37 -27.24 17.52 -3.15
CA ARG A 37 -26.85 17.15 -1.78
C ARG A 37 -25.60 16.26 -1.75
N ASP A 38 -25.47 15.33 -2.68
CA ASP A 38 -24.29 14.49 -2.81
C ASP A 38 -23.11 15.32 -3.34
N GLY A 39 -23.37 16.29 -4.21
CA GLY A 39 -22.38 17.29 -4.65
C GLY A 39 -21.73 18.03 -3.48
N VAL A 40 -22.55 18.58 -2.57
CA VAL A 40 -22.04 19.28 -1.36
C VAL A 40 -21.17 18.36 -0.50
N ARG A 41 -21.52 17.07 -0.38
CA ARG A 41 -20.69 16.09 0.35
C ARG A 41 -19.34 15.87 -0.33
N VAL A 42 -19.36 15.67 -1.66
CA VAL A 42 -18.15 15.49 -2.49
C VAL A 42 -17.23 16.70 -2.37
N ASP A 43 -17.76 17.92 -2.44
CA ASP A 43 -16.97 19.14 -2.28
C ASP A 43 -16.35 19.24 -0.88
N GLY A 44 -17.11 18.88 0.15
CA GLY A 44 -16.61 18.82 1.53
C GLY A 44 -15.48 17.81 1.72
N TRP A 45 -15.53 16.67 1.03
CA TRP A 45 -14.44 15.68 1.05
C TRP A 45 -13.22 16.15 0.24
N ARG A 46 -13.42 16.78 -0.92
CA ARG A 46 -12.32 17.38 -1.69
C ARG A 46 -11.56 18.42 -0.88
N ALA A 47 -12.28 19.31 -0.19
CA ALA A 47 -11.68 20.31 0.68
C ALA A 47 -10.88 19.69 1.83
N GLN A 48 -11.36 18.57 2.41
CA GLN A 48 -10.63 17.81 3.43
C GLN A 48 -9.38 17.15 2.86
N ASN A 49 -9.47 16.50 1.71
CA ASN A 49 -8.32 15.89 1.04
C ASN A 49 -7.24 16.95 0.75
N ASP A 50 -7.63 18.11 0.23
CA ASP A 50 -6.72 19.23 0.00
C ASP A 50 -6.06 19.73 1.29
N ALA A 51 -6.81 19.83 2.39
CA ALA A 51 -6.27 20.24 3.69
C ALA A 51 -5.22 19.25 4.21
N ILE A 52 -5.49 17.94 4.07
CA ILE A 52 -4.55 16.87 4.44
C ILE A 52 -3.29 16.96 3.59
N GLN A 53 -3.41 17.09 2.27
CA GLN A 53 -2.27 17.20 1.35
C GLN A 53 -1.41 18.43 1.63
N ARG A 54 -2.01 19.56 2.03
CA ARG A 54 -1.27 20.76 2.44
C ARG A 54 -0.55 20.57 3.78
N ALA A 55 -1.19 19.88 4.74
CA ALA A 55 -0.60 19.61 6.05
C ALA A 55 0.54 18.59 5.97
N PHE A 56 0.43 17.64 5.04
CA PHE A 56 1.37 16.54 4.84
C PHE A 56 1.83 16.48 3.38
N PRO A 57 2.62 17.46 2.91
CA PRO A 57 3.13 17.43 1.56
C PRO A 57 3.98 16.17 1.35
N PRO A 58 3.98 15.58 0.13
CA PRO A 58 4.81 14.43 -0.15
C PRO A 58 6.28 14.76 0.17
N PRO A 59 7.01 13.84 0.81
CA PRO A 59 8.41 14.07 1.14
C PRO A 59 9.17 14.39 -0.14
N ALA A 60 10.11 15.33 -0.06
CA ALA A 60 11.03 15.59 -1.16
C ALA A 60 11.62 14.24 -1.61
N ARG A 61 11.48 13.90 -2.90
CA ARG A 61 12.15 12.73 -3.48
C ARG A 61 13.63 13.04 -3.57
N GLU A 62 14.29 13.07 -2.42
CA GLU A 62 15.73 13.01 -2.37
C GLU A 62 16.11 11.66 -2.96
N ARG A 63 16.92 11.68 -4.03
CA ARG A 63 17.51 10.45 -4.53
C ARG A 63 18.42 9.95 -3.43
N VAL A 64 17.92 9.00 -2.63
CA VAL A 64 18.78 8.23 -1.74
C VAL A 64 19.70 7.43 -2.65
N THR A 65 20.84 8.01 -3.00
CA THR A 65 21.99 7.20 -3.36
C THR A 65 22.26 6.39 -2.11
N LEU A 66 22.03 5.08 -2.21
CA LEU A 66 22.55 4.13 -1.24
C LEU A 66 24.08 4.18 -1.39
N ALA A 67 24.69 5.25 -0.89
CA ALA A 67 26.09 5.26 -0.55
C ALA A 67 26.17 4.34 0.66
N PHE A 68 26.26 3.03 0.37
CA PHE A 68 26.74 2.07 1.33
C PHE A 68 28.14 2.51 1.69
N ARG A 69 28.26 3.39 2.67
CA ARG A 69 29.50 3.51 3.42
C ARG A 69 29.51 2.24 4.25
N ALA A 70 30.12 1.19 3.69
CA ALA A 70 30.78 0.23 4.53
C ALA A 70 31.58 1.08 5.51
N GLY A 71 31.19 1.12 6.79
CA GLY A 71 32.21 1.35 7.80
C GLY A 71 33.31 0.36 7.43
N GLU A 72 34.54 0.84 7.26
CA GLU A 72 35.72 0.00 7.07
C GLU A 72 35.66 -1.09 8.13
N SER A 73 35.10 -2.24 7.75
CA SER A 73 35.27 -3.46 8.49
C SER A 73 36.70 -3.83 8.17
N ASP A 74 37.62 -3.41 9.03
CA ASP A 74 38.99 -3.89 9.01
C ASP A 74 39.05 -5.42 9.28
N ALA A 75 37.91 -6.02 9.66
CA ALA A 75 37.74 -7.46 9.63
C ALA A 75 37.55 -7.94 8.19
N PRO A 76 38.45 -8.81 7.66
CA PRO A 76 38.27 -9.41 6.35
C PRO A 76 36.96 -10.16 6.31
N LEU A 77 36.23 -10.02 5.19
CA LEU A 77 35.04 -10.81 4.87
C LEU A 77 35.43 -12.29 4.75
N THR A 78 35.61 -12.94 5.88
CA THR A 78 35.86 -14.38 5.95
C THR A 78 34.49 -15.04 5.89
N LEU A 79 34.19 -15.68 4.76
CA LEU A 79 33.05 -16.59 4.69
C LEU A 79 33.22 -17.64 5.81
N PRO A 80 32.20 -17.88 6.64
CA PRO A 80 32.28 -19.00 7.58
C PRO A 80 32.53 -20.27 6.77
N PRO A 81 33.41 -21.18 7.24
CA PRO A 81 33.65 -22.42 6.52
C PRO A 81 32.31 -23.15 6.33
N THR A 82 32.17 -23.77 5.16
CA THR A 82 30.94 -24.40 4.63
C THR A 82 30.13 -25.26 5.62
N PRO A 83 30.68 -25.98 6.63
CA PRO A 83 29.82 -26.75 7.54
C PRO A 83 28.80 -25.90 8.31
N ALA A 84 29.01 -24.60 8.51
CA ALA A 84 28.07 -23.75 9.26
C ALA A 84 26.72 -23.54 8.54
N ILE A 85 26.70 -23.52 7.21
CA ILE A 85 25.47 -23.34 6.41
C ILE A 85 24.66 -24.65 6.36
N GLU A 86 25.34 -25.79 6.28
CA GLU A 86 24.69 -27.10 6.22
C GLU A 86 24.09 -27.50 7.57
N ASP A 87 24.80 -27.22 8.66
CA ASP A 87 24.30 -27.38 10.03
C ASP A 87 23.00 -26.62 10.29
N PHE A 88 22.91 -25.40 9.77
CA PHE A 88 21.72 -24.58 9.89
C PHE A 88 20.54 -25.18 9.10
N ARG A 89 20.80 -25.69 7.88
CA ARG A 89 19.79 -26.37 7.04
C ARG A 89 19.32 -27.69 7.68
N ALA A 90 20.21 -28.45 8.31
CA ALA A 90 19.90 -29.69 9.00
C ALA A 90 19.01 -29.47 10.25
N ARG A 91 19.33 -28.45 11.06
CA ARG A 91 18.53 -28.07 12.25
C ARG A 91 17.10 -27.64 11.88
N ARG A 92 16.92 -26.96 10.75
CA ARG A 92 15.59 -26.53 10.27
C ARG A 92 14.70 -27.70 9.83
N ARG A 93 15.28 -28.79 9.30
CA ARG A 93 14.51 -29.99 8.91
C ARG A 93 14.04 -30.82 10.11
N ARG A 94 14.84 -30.91 11.19
CA ARG A 94 14.46 -31.65 12.42
C ARG A 94 13.29 -31.05 13.20
N ARG A 95 13.04 -29.74 13.09
CA ARG A 95 11.90 -29.08 13.75
C ARG A 95 10.54 -29.30 13.06
N ARG A 96 10.53 -29.79 11.82
CA ARG A 96 9.30 -29.91 11.03
C ARG A 96 8.65 -31.30 11.09
N THR A 97 9.32 -32.30 11.65
CA THR A 97 8.77 -33.65 11.85
C THR A 97 8.18 -33.89 13.25
N LEU A 98 8.38 -32.97 14.21
CA LEU A 98 7.79 -33.08 15.56
C LEU A 98 6.42 -32.41 15.70
N SER A 99 5.86 -31.82 14.62
CA SER A 99 4.51 -31.19 14.66
C SER A 99 3.43 -31.97 13.90
N MET A 100 3.76 -33.14 13.31
CA MET A 100 2.79 -34.00 12.61
C MET A 100 2.49 -35.32 13.35
N ALA A 101 2.90 -35.47 14.61
CA ALA A 101 2.60 -36.63 15.45
C ALA A 101 2.07 -36.21 16.83
N ALA A 102 1.17 -35.23 16.85
CA ALA A 102 0.35 -34.90 18.01
C ALA A 102 -1.09 -34.71 17.54
N THR A 103 -1.81 -35.83 17.46
CA THR A 103 -3.27 -35.92 17.54
C THR A 103 -3.56 -37.01 18.56
#